data_AF-X1PIV3-F1
#
_entry.id   AF-X1PIV3-F1
#
_cell.length_a   1.000
_cell.length_b   1.000
_cell.length_c   1.000
_cell.angle_alpha   90.00
_cell.angle_beta   90.00
_cell.angle_gamma   90.00
#
_symmetry.space_group_name_H-M   'P 1'
#
loop_
_entity.id
_entity.type
_entity.pdbx_description
1 polymer ?
#
loop_
_entity_poly.entity_id
_entity_poly.type
_entity_poly.pdbx_seq_one_letter_code
_entity_poly.pdbx_strand_id
1 'polypeptide(L)'
;MDRNLPKRFWEVDFLRGIAIIMMVLYHLIYNLSYFGAYNIKANSGFWLYFARTTATIFIFLVGVSLTLSFSKAMKKFKNEKELFLKYLQRGLKIFSWGLIITLVTWVFLREGYVVFGILHLIGISI
;
A
#
# COMPACT_ATOMS: atom_id res chain seq x y z
N MET A 1 13.25 31.06 -14.18
CA MET A 1 12.29 29.94 -14.39
C MET A 1 12.07 29.28 -13.04
N ASP A 2 11.25 29.92 -12.20
CA ASP A 2 11.02 29.51 -10.81
C ASP A 2 10.26 28.19 -10.73
N ARG A 3 11.02 27.11 -10.54
CA ARG A 3 10.46 25.80 -10.22
C ARG A 3 10.04 25.83 -8.76
N ASN A 4 8.83 26.34 -8.51
CA ASN A 4 8.05 26.06 -7.30
C ASN A 4 7.73 24.55 -7.25
N LEU A 5 8.76 23.72 -7.06
CA LEU A 5 8.61 22.30 -6.79
C LEU A 5 7.92 22.20 -5.43
N PRO A 6 6.73 21.58 -5.33
CA PRO A 6 5.96 21.55 -4.10
C PRO A 6 6.64 20.69 -3.04
N LYS A 7 7.69 21.18 -2.38
CA LYS A 7 8.52 20.57 -1.31
C LYS A 7 8.19 19.08 -1.13
N ARG A 8 8.52 18.27 -2.14
CA ARG A 8 8.30 16.82 -2.14
C ARG A 8 9.57 16.23 -1.56
N PHE A 9 9.42 15.48 -0.48
CA PHE A 9 10.56 14.80 0.14
C PHE A 9 10.94 13.65 -0.78
N TRP A 10 12.03 13.86 -1.51
CA TRP A 10 12.51 12.92 -2.52
C TRP A 10 12.92 11.58 -1.88
N GLU A 11 13.39 11.63 -0.64
CA GLU A 11 13.75 10.47 0.17
C GLU A 11 12.54 9.54 0.38
N VAL A 12 11.36 10.11 0.66
CA VAL A 12 10.12 9.34 0.86
C VAL A 12 9.66 8.71 -0.44
N ASP A 13 9.78 9.43 -1.56
CA ASP A 13 9.43 8.89 -2.87
C ASP A 13 10.43 7.80 -3.32
N PHE A 14 11.72 7.97 -3.05
CA PHE A 14 12.77 7.00 -3.35
C PHE A 14 12.59 5.70 -2.54
N LEU A 15 12.40 5.82 -1.22
CA LEU A 15 12.12 4.67 -0.34
C LEU A 15 10.83 3.95 -0.75
N ARG A 16 9.81 4.69 -1.21
CA ARG A 16 8.58 4.08 -1.71
C ARG A 16 8.85 3.28 -2.99
N GLY A 17 9.69 3.79 -3.89
CA GLY A 17 10.13 3.05 -5.08
C GLY A 17 10.78 1.72 -4.72
N ILE A 18 11.70 1.74 -3.75
CA ILE A 18 12.34 0.52 -3.24
C ILE A 18 11.30 -0.46 -2.67
N ALA A 19 10.37 0.03 -1.84
CA ALA A 19 9.32 -0.81 -1.26
C ALA A 19 8.43 -1.48 -2.32
N ILE A 20 8.10 -0.75 -3.40
CA ILE A 20 7.32 -1.31 -4.51
C ILE A 20 8.12 -2.39 -5.25
N ILE A 21 9.41 -2.17 -5.51
CA ILE A 21 10.28 -3.17 -6.15
C ILE A 21 10.35 -4.44 -5.30
N MET A 22 10.57 -4.30 -3.99
CA MET A 22 10.56 -5.44 -3.07
C MET A 22 9.22 -6.18 -3.07
N MET A 23 8.10 -5.45 -3.14
CA MET A 23 6.75 -6.04 -3.18
C MET A 23 6.54 -6.85 -4.46
N VAL A 24 6.95 -6.33 -5.62
CA VAL A 24 6.87 -7.03 -6.91
C VAL A 24 7.74 -8.28 -6.91
N LEU A 25 8.98 -8.19 -6.41
CA LEU A 25 9.89 -9.33 -6.31
C LEU A 25 9.30 -10.46 -5.45
N TYR A 26 8.75 -10.12 -4.28
CA TYR A 26 8.09 -11.11 -3.42
C TYR A 26 6.90 -11.77 -4.12
N HIS A 27 6.03 -10.98 -4.78
CA HIS A 27 4.89 -11.54 -5.49
C HIS A 27 5.32 -12.40 -6.68
N LEU A 28 6.39 -12.06 -7.38
CA LEU A 28 6.90 -12.88 -8.49
C LEU A 28 7.32 -14.27 -7.99
N ILE A 29 7.98 -14.33 -6.84
CA ILE A 29 8.40 -15.60 -6.21
C ILE A 29 7.21 -16.38 -5.65
N TYR A 30 6.25 -15.68 -5.04
CA TYR A 30 4.99 -16.27 -4.60
C TYR A 30 4.23 -16.89 -5.77
N ASN A 31 4.10 -16.18 -6.90
CA ASN A 31 3.47 -16.69 -8.11
C ASN A 31 4.22 -17.91 -8.66
N LEU A 32 5.56 -17.88 -8.73
CA LEU A 32 6.35 -19.01 -9.21
C LEU A 32 6.17 -20.26 -8.32
N SER A 33 6.07 -20.06 -7.00
CA SER A 33 5.74 -21.11 -6.03
C SER A 33 4.30 -21.63 -6.23
N TYR A 34 3.34 -20.74 -6.43
CA TYR A 34 1.92 -21.07 -6.61
C TYR A 34 1.65 -21.84 -7.91
N PHE A 35 2.28 -21.46 -9.02
CA PHE A 35 2.15 -22.15 -10.31
C PHE A 35 2.97 -23.46 -10.39
N GLY A 36 3.62 -23.88 -9.29
CA GLY A 36 4.18 -25.23 -9.16
C GLY A 36 5.52 -25.48 -9.86
N ALA A 37 6.22 -24.44 -10.32
CA ALA A 37 7.52 -24.60 -11.00
C ALA A 37 8.65 -25.00 -10.03
N TYR A 38 8.55 -24.64 -8.75
CA TYR A 38 9.54 -24.98 -7.72
C TYR A 38 8.87 -25.16 -6.36
N ASN A 39 9.28 -26.18 -5.59
CA ASN A 39 8.88 -26.41 -4.18
C ASN A 39 9.55 -25.40 -3.22
N ILE A 40 9.46 -24.11 -3.56
CA ILE A 40 9.90 -23.01 -2.70
C ILE A 40 8.78 -22.80 -1.70
N LYS A 41 9.06 -23.06 -0.42
CA LYS A 41 8.15 -22.73 0.68
C LYS A 41 8.12 -21.20 0.85
N ALA A 42 7.39 -20.49 0.00
CA ALA A 42 7.24 -19.03 0.05
C ALA A 42 6.64 -18.54 1.38
N ASN A 43 5.91 -19.42 2.08
CA ASN A 43 5.35 -19.20 3.41
C ASN A 43 6.28 -19.59 4.58
N SER A 44 7.55 -19.96 4.34
CA SER A 44 8.48 -20.30 5.43
C SER A 44 9.89 -19.76 5.22
N GLY A 45 10.60 -19.50 6.32
CA GLY A 45 12.00 -19.07 6.31
C GLY A 45 12.19 -17.63 5.83
N PHE A 46 13.19 -17.41 4.97
CA PHE A 46 13.65 -16.10 4.55
C PHE A 46 12.57 -15.25 3.85
N TRP A 47 11.77 -15.86 2.96
CA TRP A 47 10.77 -15.15 2.16
C TRP A 47 9.62 -14.57 2.98
N LEU A 48 9.26 -15.21 4.09
CA LEU A 48 8.23 -14.69 5.00
C LEU A 48 8.72 -13.43 5.73
N TYR A 49 9.96 -13.43 6.22
CA TYR A 49 10.56 -12.24 6.83
C TYR A 49 10.73 -11.12 5.79
N PHE A 50 11.15 -11.46 4.57
CA PHE A 50 11.24 -10.49 3.47
C PHE A 50 9.90 -9.82 3.17
N ALA A 51 8.82 -10.61 3.08
CA ALA A 51 7.46 -10.10 2.88
C ALA A 51 7.02 -9.17 4.00
N ARG A 52 7.22 -9.59 5.26
CA ARG A 52 6.85 -8.79 6.44
C ARG A 52 7.62 -7.48 6.50
N THR A 53 8.93 -7.51 6.28
CA THR A 53 9.76 -6.30 6.24
C THR A 53 9.30 -5.35 5.14
N THR A 54 9.02 -5.88 3.95
CA THR A 54 8.48 -5.09 2.82
C THR A 54 7.16 -4.44 3.18
N ALA A 55 6.22 -5.20 3.77
CA ALA A 55 4.92 -4.70 4.20
C ALA A 55 5.04 -3.62 5.28
N THR A 56 5.91 -3.81 6.28
CA THR A 56 6.16 -2.82 7.34
C THR A 56 6.70 -1.51 6.77
N ILE A 57 7.72 -1.58 5.92
CA ILE A 57 8.31 -0.38 5.27
C ILE A 57 7.25 0.32 4.43
N PHE A 58 6.47 -0.44 3.65
CA PHE A 58 5.43 0.13 2.79
C PHE A 58 4.35 0.85 3.60
N ILE A 59 3.78 0.21 4.63
CA ILE A 59 2.75 0.80 5.49
C ILE A 59 3.30 2.05 6.20
N PHE A 60 4.52 1.97 6.74
CA PHE A 60 5.18 3.10 7.38
C PHE A 60 5.33 4.30 6.43
N LEU A 61 5.81 4.07 5.21
CA LEU A 61 5.97 5.11 4.20
C LEU A 61 4.63 5.70 3.76
N VAL A 62 3.58 4.88 3.61
CA VAL A 62 2.23 5.36 3.32
C VAL A 62 1.73 6.27 4.44
N GLY A 63 1.91 5.89 5.70
CA GLY A 63 1.57 6.71 6.86
C GLY A 63 2.30 8.06 6.87
N VAL A 64 3.62 8.06 6.70
CA VAL A 64 4.43 9.30 6.60
C VAL A 64 3.93 10.20 5.47
N SER A 65 3.62 9.60 4.31
CA SER A 65 3.13 10.33 3.14
C SER A 65 1.75 10.95 3.39
N LEU A 66 0.89 10.24 4.12
CA LEU A 66 -0.43 10.70 4.51
C LEU A 66 -0.33 11.88 5.49
N THR A 67 0.46 11.75 6.56
CA THR A 67 0.70 12.79 7.56
C THR A 67 1.26 14.06 6.93
N LEU A 68 2.22 13.92 6.01
CA LEU A 68 2.77 15.06 5.28
C LEU A 68 1.71 15.74 4.38
N SER A 69 0.92 14.94 3.65
CA SER A 69 -0.18 15.47 2.85
C SER A 69 -1.21 16.17 3.74
N PHE A 70 -1.51 15.62 4.90
CA PHE A 70 -2.49 16.13 5.85
C PHE A 70 -2.03 17.48 6.41
N SER A 71 -0.77 17.59 6.84
CA SER A 71 -0.19 18.85 7.31
C SER A 71 -0.24 19.97 6.25
N LYS A 72 0.02 19.64 4.98
CA LYS A 72 -0.12 20.59 3.86
C LYS A 72 -1.58 20.98 3.60
N ALA A 73 -2.50 20.03 3.73
CA ALA A 73 -3.92 20.27 3.49
C ALA A 73 -4.57 21.08 4.63
N MET A 74 -4.18 20.85 5.88
CA MET A 74 -4.60 21.65 7.04
C MET A 74 -4.23 23.14 6.88
N LYS A 75 -3.08 23.45 6.28
CA LYS A 75 -2.69 24.84 5.98
C LYS A 75 -3.46 25.48 4.83
N LYS A 76 -4.04 24.66 3.93
CA LYS A 76 -4.71 25.13 2.70
C LYS A 76 -6.23 25.26 2.88
N PHE A 77 -6.84 24.40 3.68
CA PHE A 77 -8.28 24.39 3.91
C PHE A 77 -8.59 25.04 5.26
N LYS A 78 -9.35 26.15 5.25
CA LYS A 78 -9.86 26.81 6.48
C LYS A 78 -10.98 26.03 7.17
N ASN A 79 -11.66 25.15 6.45
CA ASN A 79 -12.77 24.34 6.97
C ASN A 79 -12.32 22.90 7.26
N GLU A 80 -12.32 22.53 8.54
CA GLU A 80 -11.96 21.18 9.01
C GLU A 80 -12.87 20.08 8.41
N LYS A 81 -14.15 20.42 8.17
CA LYS A 81 -15.14 19.48 7.59
C LYS A 81 -14.82 19.08 6.15
N GLU A 82 -14.35 20.02 5.33
CA GLU A 82 -13.98 19.73 3.93
C GLU A 82 -12.70 18.89 3.85
N LEU A 83 -11.75 19.18 4.74
CA LEU A 83 -10.54 18.39 4.88
C LEU A 83 -10.90 16.95 5.24
N PHE A 84 -11.72 16.75 6.28
CA PHE A 84 -12.15 15.43 6.72
C PHE A 84 -12.88 14.66 5.61
N LEU A 85 -13.87 15.27 4.94
CA LEU A 85 -14.61 14.63 3.85
C LEU A 85 -13.72 14.20 2.68
N LYS A 86 -12.70 15.01 2.34
CA LYS A 86 -11.75 14.66 1.27
C LYS A 86 -10.89 13.46 1.61
N TYR A 87 -10.43 13.36 2.85
CA TYR A 87 -9.65 12.21 3.31
C TYR A 87 -10.51 10.96 3.45
N LEU A 88 -11.73 11.10 3.99
CA LEU A 88 -12.71 10.02 4.06
C LEU A 88 -13.06 9.46 2.67
N GLN A 89 -13.28 10.32 1.67
CA GLN A 89 -13.51 9.87 0.30
C GLN A 89 -12.29 9.14 -0.29
N ARG A 90 -11.07 9.55 0.06
CA ARG A 90 -9.84 8.87 -0.36
C ARG A 90 -9.70 7.51 0.30
N GLY A 91 -9.89 7.43 1.62
CA GLY A 91 -9.87 6.18 2.38
C GLY A 91 -10.90 5.20 1.86
N LEU A 92 -12.14 5.65 1.68
CA LEU A 92 -13.24 4.86 1.13
C LEU A 92 -12.92 4.36 -0.29
N LYS A 93 -12.38 5.22 -1.17
CA LYS A 93 -11.98 4.80 -2.52
C LYS A 93 -10.91 3.70 -2.48
N ILE A 94 -9.90 3.84 -1.63
CA ILE A 94 -8.84 2.84 -1.47
C ILE A 94 -9.43 1.54 -0.89
N PHE A 95 -10.30 1.64 0.11
CA PHE A 95 -10.98 0.51 0.71
C PHE A 95 -11.86 -0.24 -0.30
N SER A 96 -12.62 0.47 -1.14
CA SER A 96 -13.43 -0.12 -2.21
C SER A 96 -12.58 -0.88 -3.22
N TRP A 97 -11.40 -0.37 -3.58
CA TRP A 97 -10.44 -1.13 -4.40
C TRP A 97 -9.97 -2.40 -3.69
N GLY A 98 -9.78 -2.35 -2.37
CA GLY A 98 -9.46 -3.52 -1.55
C GLY A 98 -10.53 -4.58 -1.67
N LEU A 99 -11.80 -4.20 -1.49
CA LEU A 99 -12.95 -5.09 -1.61
C LEU A 99 -13.06 -5.71 -3.00
N ILE A 100 -12.81 -4.93 -4.06
CA ILE A 100 -12.80 -5.44 -5.44
C ILE A 100 -11.73 -6.52 -5.59
N ILE A 101 -10.52 -6.29 -5.05
CA ILE A 101 -9.44 -7.30 -5.09
C ILE A 101 -9.85 -8.55 -4.32
N THR A 102 -10.48 -8.43 -3.16
CA THR A 102 -10.99 -9.58 -2.41
C THR A 102 -12.05 -10.35 -3.21
N LEU A 103 -13.01 -9.66 -3.82
CA LEU A 103 -14.04 -10.30 -4.65
C LEU A 103 -13.44 -11.02 -5.86
N VAL A 104 -12.54 -10.37 -6.58
CA VAL A 104 -11.87 -10.96 -7.76
C VAL A 104 -11.04 -12.16 -7.33
N THR A 105 -10.19 -12.02 -6.29
CA THR A 105 -9.36 -13.13 -5.82
C THR A 105 -10.18 -14.28 -5.23
N TRP A 106 -11.35 -14.01 -4.65
CA TRP A 106 -12.26 -15.05 -4.18
C TRP A 106 -12.84 -15.89 -5.33
N VAL A 107 -13.23 -15.24 -6.44
CA VAL A 107 -13.74 -15.95 -7.63
C VAL A 107 -12.65 -16.76 -8.32
N PHE A 108 -11.42 -16.24 -8.42
CA PHE A 108 -10.34 -16.88 -9.18
C PHE A 108 -9.50 -17.88 -8.36
N LEU A 109 -9.11 -17.54 -7.12
CA LEU A 109 -8.13 -18.31 -6.35
C LEU A 109 -8.75 -19.26 -5.31
N ARG A 110 -10.03 -19.08 -4.95
CA ARG A 110 -10.89 -19.88 -4.04
C ARG A 110 -10.32 -20.25 -2.65
N GLU A 111 -9.10 -20.78 -2.57
CA GLU A 111 -8.34 -21.13 -1.36
C GLU A 111 -7.30 -20.06 -0.95
N GLY A 112 -6.90 -19.16 -1.86
CA GLY A 112 -5.87 -18.13 -1.64
C GLY A 112 -6.36 -16.68 -1.68
N TYR A 113 -7.62 -16.41 -1.31
CA TYR A 113 -8.21 -15.09 -1.47
C TYR A 113 -7.77 -14.09 -0.39
N VAL A 114 -7.63 -12.82 -0.75
CA VAL A 114 -7.12 -11.77 0.15
C VAL A 114 -8.24 -11.29 1.06
N VAL A 115 -8.41 -11.89 2.25
CA VAL A 115 -9.46 -11.50 3.22
C VAL A 115 -9.26 -10.08 3.75
N PHE A 116 -8.03 -9.77 4.17
CA PHE A 116 -7.69 -8.48 4.75
C PHE A 116 -6.27 -8.08 4.35
N GLY A 117 -6.17 -7.33 3.25
CA GLY A 117 -4.90 -6.89 2.68
C GLY A 117 -4.46 -5.49 3.15
N ILE A 118 -3.26 -5.10 2.72
CA ILE A 118 -2.67 -3.77 2.96
C ILE A 118 -3.62 -2.65 2.50
N LEU A 119 -4.38 -2.86 1.42
CA LEU A 119 -5.32 -1.86 0.91
C LEU A 119 -6.54 -1.64 1.83
N HIS A 120 -7.03 -2.69 2.50
CA HIS A 120 -8.09 -2.57 3.52
C HIS A 120 -7.58 -1.81 4.74
N LEU A 121 -6.37 -2.16 5.19
CA LEU A 121 -5.71 -1.50 6.31
C LEU A 121 -5.51 0.00 6.02
N ILE A 122 -5.00 0.35 4.84
CA ILE A 122 -4.82 1.76 4.44
C ILE A 122 -6.18 2.46 4.34
N GLY A 123 -7.18 1.83 3.74
CA GLY A 123 -8.51 2.42 3.58
C GLY A 123 -9.22 2.75 4.90
N ILE A 124 -9.03 1.91 5.93
CA ILE A 124 -9.59 2.13 7.28
C ILE A 124 -8.74 3.11 8.10
N SER A 125 -7.43 3.16 7.88
CA SER A 125 -6.52 4.02 8.66
C SER A 125 -6.54 5.49 8.24
N ILE A 126 -7.11 5.81 7.07
CA ILE A 126 -7.24 7.17 6.53
C ILE A 126 -8.53 7.81 7.04
#